data_AF-A0A8X6QHD9-F1
#
_entry.id   AF-A0A8X6QHD9-F1
#
_cell.length_a   1.000
_cell.length_b   1.000
_cell.length_c   1.000
_cell.angle_alpha   90.00
_cell.angle_beta   90.00
_cell.angle_gamma   90.00
#
_symmetry.space_group_name_H-M   'P 1'
#
loop_
_entity.id
_entity.type
_entity.pdbx_description
1 polymer ?
#
loop_
_entity_poly.entity_id
_entity_poly.type
_entity_poly.pdbx_seq_one_letter_code
_entity_poly.pdbx_strand_id
1 'polypeptide(L)'
;MVNLISGKISKSTGFVTTTRVTHATPAAMYAHSANRYWESDDKLTKDVPNDFRLKGECKDIARQLIEDSPGKNFNVILGGGRRHFLPRRELDTKNPENAGRREDGRNLIEEWQRDKKSRGLSYKYVSRKRELDKVDPMKVDYLLGLFSAGHMAYESDRDKGVEGEPSIAQMTRRAIEVLRKNPRGYLLMVEGINPSAHKSIEILFAFDTFYGTTNIIWRILHLSDQGILLMD
;
A
#
# COMPACT_ATOMS: atom_id res chain seq x y z
N MET A 1 -5.32 -15.23 -5.40
CA MET A 1 -6.53 -14.88 -4.62
C MET A 1 -7.10 -13.51 -5.01
N VAL A 2 -6.31 -12.42 -4.99
CA VAL A 2 -6.78 -11.06 -5.33
C VAL A 2 -7.32 -10.91 -6.76
N ASN A 3 -6.62 -11.44 -7.76
CA ASN A 3 -7.10 -11.43 -9.16
C ASN A 3 -8.44 -12.17 -9.34
N LEU A 4 -8.68 -13.23 -8.55
CA LEU A 4 -9.95 -13.98 -8.56
C LEU A 4 -11.08 -13.15 -7.93
N ILE A 5 -10.77 -12.39 -6.88
CA ILE A 5 -11.73 -11.51 -6.21
C ILE A 5 -12.09 -10.38 -7.17
N SER A 6 -11.12 -9.57 -7.64
CA SER A 6 -11.38 -8.41 -8.51
C SER A 6 -12.03 -8.76 -9.86
N GLY A 7 -11.68 -9.91 -10.46
CA GLY A 7 -12.16 -10.29 -11.79
C GLY A 7 -13.53 -10.95 -11.85
N LYS A 8 -13.94 -11.73 -10.82
CA LYS A 8 -15.25 -12.41 -10.80
C LYS A 8 -16.32 -11.64 -10.01
N ILE A 9 -15.92 -10.83 -9.02
CA ILE A 9 -16.80 -10.04 -8.18
C ILE A 9 -16.13 -8.68 -8.04
N SER A 10 -16.64 -7.63 -8.69
CA SER A 10 -16.03 -6.28 -8.68
C SER A 10 -16.09 -5.61 -7.28
N LYS A 11 -15.34 -6.18 -6.32
CA LYS A 11 -15.08 -5.70 -4.97
C LYS A 11 -13.91 -4.73 -5.00
N SER A 12 -13.91 -3.78 -4.08
CA SER A 12 -12.75 -2.91 -3.89
C SER A 12 -11.64 -3.66 -3.17
N THR A 13 -10.40 -3.28 -3.41
CA THR A 13 -9.25 -3.99 -2.84
C THR A 13 -8.18 -3.01 -2.37
N GLY A 14 -7.49 -3.34 -1.30
CA GLY A 14 -6.38 -2.51 -0.82
C GLY A 14 -5.61 -3.15 0.31
N PHE A 15 -4.55 -2.47 0.73
CA PHE A 15 -3.78 -2.87 1.90
C PHE A 15 -3.21 -1.66 2.66
N VAL A 16 -2.97 -1.90 3.94
CA VAL A 16 -2.34 -0.99 4.89
C VAL A 16 -1.16 -1.72 5.52
N THR A 17 0.00 -1.09 5.59
CA THR A 17 1.17 -1.68 6.25
C THR A 17 2.00 -0.62 6.95
N THR A 18 2.65 -0.95 8.08
CA THR A 18 3.72 -0.11 8.64
C THR A 18 5.08 -0.35 7.97
N THR A 19 5.15 -1.28 7.01
CA THR A 19 6.37 -1.60 6.28
C THR A 19 6.48 -0.78 4.99
N ARG A 20 7.40 -1.17 4.10
CA ARG A 20 7.42 -0.62 2.74
C ARG A 20 6.29 -1.31 1.99
N VAL A 21 5.53 -0.59 1.18
CA VAL A 21 4.46 -1.22 0.36
C VAL A 21 4.99 -2.27 -0.63
N THR A 22 6.31 -2.29 -0.86
CA THR A 22 7.08 -3.27 -1.65
C THR A 22 7.69 -4.41 -0.82
N HIS A 23 7.53 -4.40 0.50
CA HIS A 23 7.98 -5.48 1.37
C HIS A 23 7.23 -6.78 1.05
N ALA A 24 7.78 -7.93 1.44
CA ALA A 24 7.27 -9.24 1.02
C ALA A 24 5.79 -9.48 1.36
N THR A 25 5.32 -9.10 2.55
CA THR A 25 3.94 -9.31 2.98
C THR A 25 2.93 -8.56 2.09
N PRO A 26 3.02 -7.23 1.88
CA PRO A 26 2.14 -6.55 0.94
C PRO A 26 2.39 -6.98 -0.51
N ALA A 27 3.64 -7.25 -0.89
CA ALA A 27 3.99 -7.70 -2.24
C ALA A 27 3.30 -9.01 -2.61
N ALA A 28 3.07 -9.93 -1.67
CA ALA A 28 2.35 -11.18 -1.93
C ALA A 28 0.92 -10.98 -2.48
N MET A 29 0.34 -9.79 -2.29
CA MET A 29 -0.98 -9.46 -2.83
C MET A 29 -0.97 -9.16 -4.34
N TYR A 30 0.17 -8.78 -4.92
CA TYR A 30 0.22 -8.25 -6.28
C TYR A 30 1.43 -8.63 -7.13
N ALA A 31 2.57 -8.93 -6.53
CA ALA A 31 3.83 -9.14 -7.23
C ALA A 31 4.12 -10.62 -7.43
N HIS A 32 4.76 -10.92 -8.56
CA HIS A 32 5.42 -12.18 -8.85
C HIS A 32 6.90 -11.87 -9.06
N SER A 33 7.72 -12.17 -8.06
CA SER A 33 9.16 -11.92 -8.09
C SER A 33 9.91 -13.15 -7.60
N ALA A 34 10.98 -13.52 -8.29
CA ALA A 34 11.88 -14.59 -7.87
C ALA A 34 12.66 -14.21 -6.60
N ASN A 35 12.78 -12.92 -6.31
CA ASN A 35 13.49 -12.42 -5.13
C ASN A 35 12.71 -11.27 -4.48
N ARG A 36 12.39 -11.44 -3.19
CA ARG A 36 11.69 -10.44 -2.36
C ARG A 36 12.45 -9.12 -2.20
N TYR A 37 13.76 -9.10 -2.45
CA TYR A 37 14.60 -7.91 -2.34
C TYR A 37 14.60 -7.02 -3.59
N TRP A 38 13.98 -7.46 -4.69
CA TRP A 38 13.83 -6.69 -5.92
C TRP A 38 12.73 -5.62 -5.79
N GLU A 39 12.79 -4.82 -4.72
CA GLU A 39 11.80 -3.79 -4.40
C GLU A 39 11.83 -2.61 -5.38
N SER A 40 13.01 -2.31 -5.95
CA SER A 40 13.25 -1.35 -7.03
C SER A 40 14.38 -1.84 -7.95
N ASP A 41 14.52 -1.19 -9.11
CA ASP A 41 15.47 -1.53 -10.17
C ASP A 41 16.94 -1.53 -9.73
N ASP A 42 17.33 -0.72 -8.73
CA ASP A 42 18.68 -0.73 -8.14
C ASP A 42 19.08 -2.09 -7.52
N LYS A 43 18.11 -2.97 -7.29
CA LYS A 43 18.31 -4.32 -6.74
C LYS A 43 18.25 -5.42 -7.79
N LEU A 44 17.82 -5.11 -9.02
CA LEU A 44 17.79 -6.08 -10.13
C LEU A 44 19.19 -6.32 -10.72
N THR A 45 20.15 -5.42 -10.49
CA THR A 45 21.39 -5.33 -11.27
C THR A 45 22.40 -6.46 -11.10
N LYS A 46 22.43 -7.15 -9.96
CA LYS A 46 23.41 -8.21 -9.68
C LYS A 46 22.86 -9.63 -9.88
N ASP A 47 21.56 -9.80 -9.75
CA ASP A 47 20.91 -11.11 -9.71
C ASP A 47 20.11 -11.43 -10.99
N VAL A 48 19.89 -10.44 -11.87
CA VAL A 48 19.16 -10.61 -13.14
C VAL A 48 20.15 -10.64 -14.29
N PRO A 49 20.13 -11.68 -15.16
CA PRO A 49 20.97 -11.71 -16.35
C PRO A 49 20.76 -10.46 -17.22
N ASN A 50 21.85 -9.92 -17.77
CA ASN A 50 21.84 -8.63 -18.47
C ASN A 50 20.78 -8.52 -19.57
N ASP A 51 20.49 -9.61 -20.29
CA ASP A 51 19.51 -9.60 -21.38
C ASP A 51 18.08 -9.34 -20.89
N PHE A 52 17.65 -9.94 -19.77
CA PHE A 52 16.32 -9.70 -19.18
C PHE A 52 16.22 -8.29 -18.59
N ARG A 53 17.32 -7.78 -18.05
CA ARG A 53 17.42 -6.44 -17.49
C ARG A 53 17.34 -5.37 -18.59
N LEU A 54 18.11 -5.53 -19.67
CA LEU A 54 18.18 -4.56 -20.78
C LEU A 54 16.89 -4.53 -21.61
N LYS A 55 16.18 -5.65 -21.71
CA LYS A 55 14.86 -5.71 -22.37
C LYS A 55 13.71 -5.19 -21.50
N GLY A 56 13.97 -4.89 -20.22
CA GLY A 56 12.94 -4.42 -19.29
C GLY A 56 11.88 -5.46 -18.96
N GLU A 57 12.16 -6.74 -19.24
CA GLU A 57 11.23 -7.87 -19.08
C GLU A 57 11.04 -8.24 -17.61
N CYS A 58 12.06 -8.03 -16.76
CA CYS A 58 11.94 -8.22 -15.32
C CYS A 58 11.53 -6.89 -14.65
N LYS A 59 10.28 -6.83 -14.17
CA LYS A 59 9.79 -5.67 -13.41
C LYS A 59 10.11 -5.83 -11.93
N ASP A 60 10.71 -4.80 -11.33
CA ASP A 60 10.80 -4.68 -9.88
C ASP A 60 9.41 -4.61 -9.23
N ILE A 61 9.34 -4.94 -7.93
CA ILE A 61 8.07 -5.01 -7.19
C ILE A 61 7.33 -3.67 -7.23
N ALA A 62 8.02 -2.52 -7.13
CA ALA A 62 7.36 -1.22 -7.23
C ALA A 62 6.69 -1.01 -8.60
N ARG A 63 7.35 -1.39 -9.70
CA ARG A 63 6.73 -1.37 -11.04
C ARG A 63 5.52 -2.28 -11.13
N GLN A 64 5.60 -3.51 -10.60
CA GLN A 64 4.45 -4.43 -10.61
C GLN A 64 3.25 -3.87 -9.84
N LEU A 65 3.48 -3.13 -8.75
CA LEU A 65 2.41 -2.45 -8.01
C LEU A 65 1.68 -1.40 -8.84
N ILE A 66 2.40 -0.65 -9.68
CA ILE A 66 1.84 0.51 -10.39
C ILE A 66 1.35 0.15 -11.80
N GLU A 67 1.98 -0.81 -12.47
CA GLU A 67 1.76 -1.12 -13.89
C GLU A 67 0.86 -2.35 -14.11
N ASP A 68 0.90 -3.33 -13.21
CA ASP A 68 0.33 -4.66 -13.44
C ASP A 68 -0.94 -4.89 -12.60
N SER A 69 -1.77 -5.84 -13.05
CA SER A 69 -2.90 -6.32 -12.24
C SER A 69 -2.43 -7.42 -11.29
N PRO A 70 -2.86 -7.42 -10.01
CA PRO A 70 -3.90 -6.57 -9.44
C PRO A 70 -3.42 -5.20 -8.93
N GLY A 71 -2.11 -4.97 -8.82
CA GLY A 71 -1.52 -3.79 -8.18
C GLY A 71 -2.12 -2.45 -8.62
N LYS A 72 -2.13 -2.18 -9.93
CA LYS A 72 -2.62 -0.92 -10.50
C LYS A 72 -4.09 -0.63 -10.21
N ASN A 73 -4.84 -1.66 -9.83
CA ASN A 73 -6.28 -1.62 -9.56
C ASN A 73 -6.62 -1.56 -8.07
N PHE A 74 -5.64 -1.61 -7.16
CA PHE A 74 -5.91 -1.36 -5.75
C PHE A 74 -6.46 0.03 -5.52
N ASN A 75 -7.58 0.11 -4.82
CA ASN A 75 -8.23 1.34 -4.39
C ASN A 75 -7.48 2.01 -3.26
N VAL A 76 -6.83 1.23 -2.37
CA VAL A 76 -6.08 1.79 -1.24
C VAL A 76 -4.73 1.10 -1.09
N ILE A 77 -3.67 1.90 -1.08
CA ILE A 77 -2.29 1.47 -0.81
C ILE A 77 -1.72 2.44 0.23
N LEU A 78 -1.55 2.01 1.48
CA LEU A 78 -1.02 2.85 2.56
C LEU A 78 0.16 2.18 3.24
N GLY A 79 1.28 2.91 3.39
CA GLY A 79 2.44 2.48 4.16
C GLY A 79 3.66 3.36 3.94
N GLY A 80 4.86 2.77 4.03
CA GLY A 80 6.13 3.44 3.71
C GLY A 80 6.69 3.04 2.34
N GLY A 81 7.96 3.35 2.12
CA GLY A 81 8.76 2.85 0.99
C GLY A 81 8.93 3.82 -0.17
N ARG A 82 8.68 5.12 0.07
CA ARG A 82 8.66 6.16 -0.98
C ARG A 82 9.90 6.15 -1.87
N ARG A 83 11.08 5.88 -1.29
CA ARG A 83 12.35 5.86 -2.04
C ARG A 83 12.37 4.88 -3.22
N HIS A 84 11.58 3.80 -3.19
CA HIS A 84 11.52 2.81 -4.26
C HIS A 84 10.72 3.28 -5.49
N PHE A 85 9.99 4.39 -5.35
CA PHE A 85 9.15 4.99 -6.38
C PHE A 85 9.74 6.26 -6.98
N LEU A 86 10.82 6.78 -6.41
CA LEU A 86 11.45 8.05 -6.81
C LEU A 86 12.82 7.79 -7.46
N PRO A 87 13.20 8.61 -8.47
CA PRO A 87 14.52 8.54 -9.07
C PRO A 87 15.61 9.03 -8.10
N ARG A 88 16.85 8.55 -8.27
CA ARG A 88 18.00 8.94 -7.43
C ARG A 88 18.25 10.45 -7.29
N ARG A 89 17.77 11.26 -8.22
CA ARG A 89 17.95 12.72 -8.22
C ARG A 89 16.85 13.47 -7.48
N GLU A 90 15.77 12.79 -7.11
CA GLU A 90 14.65 13.39 -6.39
C GLU A 90 14.79 13.13 -4.89
N LEU A 91 14.73 14.22 -4.11
CA LEU A 91 14.84 14.18 -2.67
C LEU A 91 13.46 13.95 -2.04
N ASP A 92 13.43 13.18 -0.95
CA ASP A 92 12.21 12.96 -0.19
C ASP A 92 11.75 14.27 0.47
N THR A 93 10.47 14.60 0.28
CA THR A 93 9.88 15.85 0.74
C THR A 93 9.79 15.98 2.27
N LYS A 94 9.94 14.89 3.03
CA LYS A 94 9.93 14.86 4.49
C LYS A 94 11.36 14.86 5.04
N ASN A 95 12.30 14.19 4.37
CA ASN A 95 13.70 14.22 4.75
C ASN A 95 14.60 14.38 3.50
N PRO A 96 15.06 15.61 3.21
CA PRO A 96 15.92 15.91 2.06
C PRO A 96 17.26 15.16 2.03
N GLU A 97 17.66 14.48 3.11
CA GLU A 97 18.84 13.60 3.12
C GLU A 97 18.57 12.24 2.46
N ASN A 98 17.29 11.89 2.25
CA ASN A 98 16.90 10.66 1.57
C ASN A 98 16.60 10.94 0.11
N ALA A 99 17.45 10.42 -0.78
CA ALA A 99 17.15 10.36 -2.20
C ALA A 99 16.28 9.15 -2.56
N GLY A 100 15.61 9.24 -3.70
CA GLY A 100 15.05 8.08 -4.39
C GLY A 100 16.11 7.02 -4.68
N ARG A 101 15.66 5.80 -5.00
CA ARG A 101 16.54 4.66 -5.31
C ARG A 101 16.53 4.27 -6.77
N ARG A 102 15.56 4.72 -7.55
CA ARG A 102 15.43 4.27 -8.93
C ARG A 102 16.58 4.78 -9.79
N GLU A 103 17.18 3.87 -10.56
CA GLU A 103 18.29 4.13 -11.48
C GLU A 103 17.77 4.40 -12.90
N ASP A 104 16.55 3.97 -13.22
CA ASP A 104 15.85 4.18 -14.49
C ASP A 104 15.29 5.60 -14.69
N GLY A 105 15.45 6.49 -13.71
CA GLY A 105 15.02 7.89 -13.79
C GLY A 105 13.50 8.10 -13.68
N ARG A 106 12.72 7.06 -13.37
CA ARG A 106 11.26 7.15 -13.34
C ARG A 106 10.72 7.60 -11.99
N ASN A 107 9.64 8.37 -12.02
CA ASN A 107 8.83 8.69 -10.84
C ASN A 107 7.51 7.90 -10.92
N LEU A 108 7.46 6.77 -10.22
CA LEU A 108 6.32 5.87 -10.25
C LEU A 108 5.08 6.43 -9.53
N ILE A 109 5.25 7.42 -8.64
CA ILE A 109 4.11 8.11 -7.99
C ILE A 109 3.38 8.95 -9.05
N GLU A 110 4.12 9.73 -9.83
CA GLU A 110 3.54 10.51 -10.92
C GLU A 110 2.91 9.62 -12.00
N GLU A 111 3.54 8.50 -12.33
CA GLU A 111 2.98 7.53 -13.27
C GLU A 111 1.67 6.92 -12.76
N TRP A 112 1.59 6.57 -11.48
CA TRP A 112 0.33 6.12 -10.86
C TRP A 112 -0.76 7.18 -10.97
N GLN A 113 -0.45 8.44 -10.66
CA GLN A 113 -1.39 9.55 -10.78
C GLN A 113 -1.83 9.77 -12.24
N ARG A 114 -0.91 9.64 -13.19
CA ARG A 114 -1.18 9.75 -14.63
C ARG A 114 -2.10 8.62 -15.11
N ASP A 115 -1.90 7.39 -14.66
CA ASP A 115 -2.82 6.27 -14.94
C ASP A 115 -4.23 6.58 -14.45
N LYS A 116 -4.38 6.98 -13.18
CA LYS A 116 -5.70 7.29 -12.59
C LYS A 116 -6.39 8.45 -13.29
N LYS A 117 -5.64 9.51 -13.63
CA LYS A 117 -6.14 10.64 -14.41
C LYS A 117 -6.60 10.20 -15.80
N SER A 118 -5.81 9.41 -16.52
CA SER A 118 -6.13 8.97 -17.88
C SER A 118 -7.40 8.12 -17.95
N ARG A 119 -7.72 7.40 -16.86
CA ARG A 119 -8.92 6.59 -16.70
C ARG A 119 -10.13 7.37 -16.16
N GLY A 120 -9.99 8.67 -15.91
CA GLY A 120 -11.07 9.49 -15.35
C GLY A 120 -11.46 9.12 -13.91
N LEU A 121 -10.55 8.52 -13.14
CA LEU A 121 -10.80 8.05 -11.77
C LEU A 121 -10.47 9.15 -10.75
N SER A 122 -11.23 9.23 -9.66
CA SER A 122 -10.92 10.16 -8.57
C SER A 122 -9.82 9.59 -7.69
N TYR A 123 -8.67 10.27 -7.60
CA TYR A 123 -7.50 9.77 -6.87
C TYR A 123 -6.86 10.83 -5.97
N LYS A 124 -6.12 10.35 -4.97
CA LYS A 124 -5.29 11.20 -4.12
C LYS A 124 -3.98 10.48 -3.75
N TYR A 125 -2.89 11.22 -3.87
CA TYR A 125 -1.60 10.85 -3.25
C TYR A 125 -1.42 11.66 -1.97
N VAL A 126 -0.98 11.01 -0.90
CA VAL A 126 -0.65 11.63 0.39
C VAL A 126 0.68 11.10 0.92
N SER A 127 1.38 11.94 1.64
CA SER A 127 2.77 11.68 2.07
C SER A 127 3.02 12.01 3.55
N ARG A 128 2.03 12.62 4.23
CA ARG A 128 2.08 13.02 5.65
C ARG A 128 0.77 12.74 6.35
N LYS A 129 0.80 12.66 7.68
CA LYS A 129 -0.39 12.48 8.51
C LYS A 129 -1.46 13.55 8.23
N ARG A 130 -1.10 14.84 8.24
CA ARG A 130 -2.03 15.95 7.93
C ARG A 130 -2.73 15.79 6.58
N GLU A 131 -2.03 15.29 5.57
CA GLU A 131 -2.59 15.09 4.22
C GLU A 131 -3.59 13.93 4.23
N LEU A 132 -3.26 12.84 4.93
CA LEU A 132 -4.18 11.71 5.11
C LEU A 132 -5.44 12.17 5.85
N ASP A 133 -5.32 12.91 6.96
CA ASP A 133 -6.44 13.40 7.77
C ASP A 133 -7.43 14.22 6.92
N LYS A 134 -6.92 15.02 5.98
CA LYS A 134 -7.69 15.89 5.07
C LYS A 134 -8.33 15.19 3.88
N VAL A 135 -8.07 13.89 3.65
CA VAL A 135 -8.73 13.15 2.57
C VAL A 135 -10.25 13.13 2.85
N ASP A 136 -11.05 13.48 1.84
CA ASP A 136 -12.49 13.24 1.86
C ASP A 136 -12.74 11.85 1.25
N PRO A 137 -13.03 10.82 2.06
CA PRO A 137 -13.15 9.45 1.57
C PRO A 137 -14.30 9.30 0.57
N MET A 138 -15.33 10.16 0.63
CA MET A 138 -16.46 10.12 -0.30
C MET A 138 -16.05 10.53 -1.72
N LYS A 139 -15.07 11.43 -1.85
CA LYS A 139 -14.62 11.99 -3.14
C LYS A 139 -13.39 11.30 -3.75
N VAL A 140 -12.80 10.33 -3.06
CA VAL A 140 -11.59 9.63 -3.52
C VAL A 140 -11.87 8.15 -3.71
N ASP A 141 -11.61 7.63 -4.90
CA ASP A 141 -11.79 6.20 -5.23
C ASP A 141 -10.47 5.42 -5.16
N TYR A 142 -9.35 6.14 -5.33
CA TYR A 142 -7.99 5.61 -5.31
C TYR A 142 -7.08 6.44 -4.40
N LEU A 143 -6.57 5.84 -3.34
CA LEU A 143 -5.71 6.49 -2.34
C LEU A 143 -4.36 5.79 -2.27
N LEU A 144 -3.30 6.52 -2.62
CA LEU A 144 -1.91 6.11 -2.41
C LEU A 144 -1.30 6.96 -1.30
N GLY A 145 -0.82 6.30 -0.24
CA GLY A 145 -0.19 6.94 0.91
C GLY A 145 1.18 6.34 1.19
N LEU A 146 2.24 7.14 1.02
CA LEU A 146 3.63 6.72 1.27
C LEU A 146 4.26 7.64 2.31
N PHE A 147 4.26 7.26 3.58
CA PHE A 147 4.52 8.16 4.72
C PHE A 147 5.97 8.23 5.20
N SER A 148 6.84 7.35 4.68
CA SER A 148 8.26 7.29 4.99
C SER A 148 9.07 6.87 3.75
N ALA A 149 10.33 7.29 3.67
CA ALA A 149 11.27 6.85 2.64
C ALA A 149 11.45 5.31 2.66
N GLY A 150 11.49 4.70 3.85
CA GLY A 150 11.68 3.27 4.08
C GLY A 150 10.48 2.62 4.77
N HIS A 151 10.73 1.78 5.78
CA HIS A 151 9.66 1.39 6.71
C HIS A 151 9.16 2.63 7.46
N MET A 152 7.90 2.58 7.93
CA MET A 152 7.41 3.59 8.88
C MET A 152 8.09 3.39 10.23
N ALA A 153 8.13 4.45 11.04
CA ALA A 153 8.66 4.39 12.38
C ALA A 153 7.84 3.43 13.26
N TYR A 154 8.51 2.77 14.21
CA TYR A 154 7.80 2.00 15.24
C TYR A 154 6.87 2.91 16.04
N GLU A 155 5.79 2.37 16.59
CA GLU A 155 4.78 3.19 17.29
C GLU A 155 5.35 3.96 18.51
N SER A 156 6.41 3.45 19.12
CA SER A 156 7.14 4.12 20.20
C SER A 156 7.89 5.37 19.72
N ASP A 157 8.48 5.28 18.53
CA ASP A 157 9.41 6.29 17.98
C ASP A 157 8.73 7.19 16.94
N ARG A 158 7.48 6.87 16.59
CA ARG A 158 6.69 7.56 15.58
C ARG A 158 6.46 9.00 16.00
N ASP A 159 6.86 9.94 15.14
CA ASP A 159 6.39 11.32 15.23
C ASP A 159 4.87 11.37 15.05
N LYS A 160 4.17 11.67 16.15
CA LYS A 160 2.70 11.73 16.20
C LYS A 160 2.15 13.11 15.84
N GLY A 161 3.03 14.08 15.58
CA GLY A 161 2.69 15.42 15.15
C GLY A 161 1.99 15.46 13.80
N VAL A 162 1.47 16.64 13.46
CA VAL A 162 0.70 16.85 12.21
C VAL A 162 1.53 16.59 10.94
N GLU A 163 2.84 16.85 10.99
CA GLU A 163 3.78 16.59 9.90
C GLU A 163 4.39 15.18 9.93
N GLY A 164 4.08 14.42 10.99
CA GLY A 164 4.62 13.09 11.23
C GLY A 164 3.92 12.00 10.42
N GLU A 165 3.90 10.79 10.98
CA GLU A 165 3.34 9.59 10.35
C GLU A 165 2.00 9.22 10.98
N PRO A 166 0.99 8.80 10.19
CA PRO A 166 -0.23 8.26 10.74
C PRO A 166 0.03 6.93 11.44
N SER A 167 -0.74 6.62 12.49
CA SER A 167 -0.71 5.28 13.08
C SER A 167 -1.37 4.27 12.15
N ILE A 168 -1.07 2.97 12.35
CA ILE A 168 -1.76 1.90 11.62
C ILE A 168 -3.28 2.00 11.75
N ALA A 169 -3.79 2.33 12.94
CA ALA A 169 -5.22 2.52 13.17
C ALA A 169 -5.81 3.68 12.35
N GLN A 170 -5.07 4.79 12.21
CA GLN A 170 -5.48 5.92 11.36
C GLN A 170 -5.52 5.55 9.88
N MET A 171 -4.49 4.84 9.41
CA MET A 171 -4.45 4.34 8.03
C MET A 171 -5.58 3.34 7.76
N THR A 172 -5.81 2.37 8.64
CA THR A 172 -6.87 1.37 8.53
C THR A 172 -8.25 2.00 8.52
N ARG A 173 -8.54 2.95 9.43
CA ARG A 173 -9.82 3.67 9.44
C ARG A 173 -10.07 4.36 8.09
N ARG A 174 -9.08 5.09 7.58
CA ARG A 174 -9.22 5.80 6.29
C ARG A 174 -9.36 4.84 5.11
N ALA A 175 -8.65 3.71 5.14
CA ALA A 175 -8.78 2.66 4.13
C ALA A 175 -10.20 2.10 4.08
N ILE A 176 -10.77 1.74 5.24
CA ILE A 176 -12.15 1.25 5.35
C ILE A 176 -13.15 2.29 4.83
N GLU A 177 -12.98 3.57 5.19
CA GLU A 177 -13.87 4.65 4.75
C GLU A 177 -13.91 4.81 3.22
N VAL A 178 -12.75 4.65 2.54
CA VAL A 178 -12.66 4.68 1.07
C VAL A 178 -13.25 3.41 0.44
N LEU A 179 -12.90 2.23 0.98
CA LEU A 179 -13.24 0.93 0.40
C LEU A 179 -14.73 0.58 0.54
N ARG A 180 -15.36 0.93 1.68
CA ARG A 180 -16.77 0.61 1.99
C ARG A 180 -17.78 1.27 1.05
N LYS A 181 -17.35 2.25 0.24
CA LYS A 181 -18.22 2.86 -0.78
C LYS A 181 -18.67 1.87 -1.84
N ASN A 182 -17.96 0.76 -2.02
CA ASN A 182 -18.35 -0.27 -2.98
C ASN A 182 -19.41 -1.20 -2.35
N PRO A 183 -20.67 -1.18 -2.82
CA PRO A 183 -21.75 -2.00 -2.26
C PRO A 183 -21.54 -3.50 -2.49
N ARG A 184 -20.61 -3.89 -3.37
CA ARG A 184 -20.22 -5.29 -3.55
C ARG A 184 -19.22 -5.76 -2.48
N GLY A 185 -18.79 -4.88 -1.59
CA GLY A 185 -17.83 -5.14 -0.52
C GLY A 185 -16.38 -4.93 -0.95
N TYR A 186 -15.46 -5.25 -0.05
CA TYR A 186 -14.03 -5.05 -0.25
C TYR A 186 -13.19 -6.16 0.40
N LEU A 187 -11.92 -6.20 -0.02
CA LEU A 187 -10.84 -6.93 0.65
C LEU A 187 -9.80 -5.90 1.13
N LEU A 188 -9.54 -5.86 2.42
CA LEU A 188 -8.46 -5.07 3.00
C LEU A 188 -7.50 -5.98 3.74
N MET A 189 -6.20 -5.90 3.43
CA MET A 189 -5.13 -6.49 4.23
C MET A 189 -4.52 -5.41 5.14
N VAL A 190 -4.32 -5.69 6.41
CA VAL A 190 -3.60 -4.80 7.34
C VAL A 190 -2.40 -5.54 7.92
N GLU A 191 -1.20 -4.95 7.86
CA GLU A 191 0.04 -5.50 8.43
C GLU A 191 0.69 -4.48 9.40
N GLY A 192 0.94 -4.90 10.63
CA GLY A 192 1.78 -4.17 11.59
C GLY A 192 3.04 -4.95 11.96
N ILE A 193 4.20 -4.29 12.02
CA ILE A 193 5.40 -4.85 12.67
C ILE A 193 5.40 -4.50 14.15
N ASN A 194 5.54 -5.51 15.01
CA ASN A 194 5.85 -5.36 16.42
C ASN A 194 7.37 -5.55 16.66
N PRO A 195 8.05 -4.64 17.38
CA PRO A 195 9.48 -4.78 17.71
C PRO A 195 9.79 -5.90 18.73
N SER A 196 8.84 -6.33 19.58
CA SER A 196 9.12 -7.28 20.67
C SER A 196 9.11 -8.76 20.27
N ALA A 197 8.55 -9.08 19.11
CA ALA A 197 8.55 -10.42 18.54
C ALA A 197 9.20 -10.27 17.17
N HIS A 198 10.27 -11.02 16.88
CA HIS A 198 10.83 -11.09 15.54
C HIS A 198 9.70 -11.42 14.52
N LYS A 199 9.11 -10.37 13.93
CA LYS A 199 7.92 -10.37 13.05
C LYS A 199 6.69 -11.09 13.62
N SER A 200 5.94 -10.47 14.53
CA SER A 200 4.49 -10.77 14.57
C SER A 200 3.82 -10.00 13.43
N ILE A 201 3.38 -10.72 12.41
CA ILE A 201 2.56 -10.19 11.33
C ILE A 201 1.11 -10.42 11.77
N GLU A 202 0.44 -9.41 12.32
CA GLU A 202 -1.02 -9.46 12.41
C GLU A 202 -1.54 -9.13 11.01
N ILE A 203 -2.00 -10.15 10.28
CA ILE A 203 -2.66 -9.96 8.98
C ILE A 203 -4.15 -9.90 9.25
N LEU A 204 -4.71 -8.69 9.20
CA LEU A 204 -6.16 -8.57 9.24
C LEU A 204 -6.70 -8.62 7.81
N PHE A 205 -7.50 -9.62 7.48
CA PHE A 205 -8.41 -9.51 6.36
C PHE A 205 -9.73 -8.93 6.85
N ALA A 206 -10.26 -7.94 6.13
CA ALA A 206 -11.64 -7.52 6.29
C ALA A 206 -12.40 -7.83 5.00
N PHE A 207 -13.45 -8.65 5.12
CA PHE A 207 -14.39 -8.95 4.06
C PHE A 207 -15.75 -8.42 4.44
N ASP A 208 -16.37 -7.67 3.53
CA ASP A 208 -17.80 -7.39 3.60
C ASP A 208 -18.50 -8.29 2.56
N THR A 209 -19.23 -9.30 3.05
CA THR A 209 -20.11 -10.16 2.26
C THR A 209 -21.36 -10.41 3.09
N PHE A 210 -22.53 -10.02 2.56
CA PHE A 210 -23.81 -10.12 3.25
C PHE A 210 -24.27 -11.58 3.39
N TYR A 211 -23.79 -12.30 4.40
CA TYR A 211 -24.40 -13.51 4.97
C TYR A 211 -24.06 -13.56 6.45
N GLY A 212 -25.09 -13.79 7.27
CA GLY A 212 -25.06 -13.55 8.71
C GLY A 212 -24.12 -14.43 9.53
N THR A 213 -24.08 -14.09 10.82
CA THR A 213 -23.49 -14.76 12.00
C THR A 213 -22.05 -14.35 12.41
N THR A 214 -22.03 -13.46 13.41
CA THR A 214 -21.35 -13.51 14.73
C THR A 214 -19.82 -13.47 14.88
N ASN A 215 -19.37 -12.35 15.48
CA ASN A 215 -18.21 -12.09 16.37
C ASN A 215 -16.76 -12.40 15.95
N ILE A 216 -15.94 -11.34 15.83
CA ILE A 216 -14.80 -10.99 16.71
C ILE A 216 -14.26 -9.61 16.30
N ILE A 217 -14.45 -8.57 17.12
CA ILE A 217 -13.60 -7.37 17.21
C ILE A 217 -13.69 -6.87 18.66
N TRP A 218 -12.75 -7.25 19.53
CA TRP A 218 -12.55 -6.55 20.81
C TRP A 218 -11.27 -5.70 20.85
N ARG A 219 -10.52 -5.57 19.74
CA ARG A 219 -9.27 -4.80 19.75
C ARG A 219 -8.95 -3.94 18.52
N ILE A 220 -9.95 -3.59 17.73
CA ILE A 220 -9.90 -2.38 16.90
C ILE A 220 -11.17 -1.57 17.23
N LEU A 221 -11.03 -0.73 18.25
CA LEU A 221 -11.97 0.25 18.80
C LEU A 221 -13.24 0.49 17.94
N HIS A 222 -14.38 0.02 18.47
CA HIS A 222 -15.74 0.54 18.25
C HIS A 222 -15.90 1.36 16.96
N LEU A 223 -15.94 0.66 15.84
CA LEU A 223 -16.48 1.18 14.59
C LEU A 223 -17.31 0.09 13.91
N SER A 224 -18.62 0.35 13.93
CA SER A 224 -19.72 -0.23 13.15
C SER A 224 -20.11 -1.69 13.38
N ASP A 225 -21.37 -1.85 13.77
CA ASP A 225 -22.21 -3.05 13.87
C ASP A 225 -22.40 -3.84 12.55
N GLN A 226 -21.42 -3.93 11.65
CA GLN A 226 -21.60 -4.61 10.36
C GLN A 226 -20.47 -5.59 10.06
N GLY A 227 -20.86 -6.81 9.67
CA GLY A 227 -20.06 -8.04 9.68
C GLY A 227 -18.71 -7.96 8.95
N ILE A 228 -17.64 -8.05 9.73
CA ILE A 228 -16.26 -8.15 9.29
C ILE A 228 -15.76 -9.56 9.65
N LEU A 229 -15.35 -10.36 8.66
CA LEU A 229 -14.62 -11.61 8.90
C LEU A 229 -13.15 -11.30 9.10
N LEU A 230 -12.60 -11.58 10.29
CA LEU A 230 -11.17 -11.52 10.58
C LEU A 230 -10.56 -12.92 10.43
N MET A 231 -9.37 -13.01 9.86
CA MET A 231 -8.57 -14.25 9.84
C MET A 231 -7.25 -13.95 10.56
N ASP A 232 -6.93 -14.73 11.59
CA ASP A 232 -5.66 -14.72 12.34
C ASP A 232 -4.71 -15.84 11.90
#